data_AF-A0A8S0FTK2-F1
#
_entry.id   AF-A0A8S0FTK2-F1
#
_cell.length_a   1.000
_cell.length_b   1.000
_cell.length_c   1.000
_cell.angle_alpha   90.00
_cell.angle_beta   90.00
_cell.angle_gamma   90.00
#
_symmetry.space_group_name_H-M   'P 1'
#
loop_
_entity.id
_entity.type
_entity.pdbx_description
1 polymer ?
#
loop_
_entity_poly.entity_id
_entity_poly.type
_entity_poly.pdbx_seq_one_letter_code
_entity_poly.pdbx_strand_id
1 'polypeptide(L)' 'MVAGAGIALIPRSMLESMPGHHQVESWPLAEQWRWLTTWLVWRRGAKTRPLEAFIQLLDAPDSAKQGYQ' A
#
# COMPACT_ATOMS: atom_id res chain seq x y z
N MET A 1 22.21 19.36 -2.96
CA MET A 1 21.41 19.68 -4.16
C MET A 1 19.95 19.58 -3.76
N VAL A 2 19.19 20.66 -3.83
CA VAL A 2 17.72 20.63 -3.66
C VAL A 2 17.13 20.39 -5.04
N ALA A 3 16.63 19.19 -5.30
CA ALA A 3 15.85 18.90 -6.49
C ALA A 3 14.39 19.32 -6.21
N GLY A 4 13.92 20.34 -6.93
CA GLY A 4 12.50 20.65 -7.17
C GLY A 4 11.64 20.95 -5.92
N ALA A 5 11.27 22.22 -5.73
CA ALA A 5 10.26 22.67 -4.78
C ALA A 5 8.82 22.22 -5.18
N GLY A 6 8.61 20.92 -5.35
CA GLY A 6 7.32 20.33 -5.68
C GLY A 6 6.69 19.65 -4.46
N ILE A 7 5.42 19.94 -4.19
CA ILE A 7 4.61 19.16 -3.25
C ILE A 7 3.94 18.04 -4.05
N ALA A 8 3.96 16.83 -3.50
CA ALA A 8 3.22 15.69 -4.03
C ALA A 8 2.28 15.15 -2.97
N LEU A 9 1.11 14.65 -3.40
CA LEU A 9 0.26 13.81 -2.56
C LEU A 9 0.52 12.35 -2.93
N ILE A 10 0.90 11.54 -1.94
CA ILE A 10 1.27 10.15 -2.13
C ILE A 10 0.80 9.32 -0.93
N PRO A 11 0.35 8.07 -1.12
CA PRO A 11 0.10 7.16 0.00
C PRO A 11 1.36 6.96 0.85
N ARG A 12 1.21 6.93 2.17
CA ARG A 12 2.34 6.80 3.10
C ARG A 12 3.17 5.53 2.87
N SER A 13 2.51 4.39 2.67
CA SER A 13 3.18 3.12 2.38
C SER A 13 4.04 3.19 1.12
N MET A 14 3.61 3.95 0.11
CA MET A 14 4.37 4.16 -1.10
C MET A 14 5.60 5.05 -0.83
N LEU A 15 5.45 6.16 -0.11
CA LEU A 15 6.59 7.00 0.30
C LEU A 15 7.62 6.18 1.08
N GLU A 16 7.21 5.38 2.06
CA GLU A 16 8.09 4.56 2.90
C GLU A 16 8.87 3.50 2.10
N SER A 17 8.34 3.05 0.96
CA SER A 17 9.02 2.13 0.06
C SER A 17 10.07 2.78 -0.86
N MET A 18 10.05 4.10 -1.00
CA MET A 18 10.94 4.79 -1.94
C MET A 18 12.37 4.89 -1.39
N PRO A 19 13.40 4.68 -2.23
CA PRO A 19 14.77 4.95 -1.85
C PRO A 19 14.94 6.41 -1.44
N GLY A 20 15.59 6.66 -0.31
CA GLY A 20 15.85 8.03 0.16
C GLY A 20 14.64 8.75 0.73
N HIS A 21 13.51 8.09 1.03
CA HIS A 21 12.31 8.73 1.59
C HIS A 21 12.56 9.50 2.90
N HIS A 22 13.60 9.13 3.65
CA HIS A 22 14.04 9.84 4.86
C HIS A 22 14.58 11.26 4.58
N GLN A 23 14.87 11.59 3.33
CA GLN A 23 15.31 12.93 2.91
C GLN A 23 14.13 13.85 2.53
N VAL A 24 12.89 13.35 2.62
CA VAL A 24 11.67 14.08 2.27
C VAL A 24 10.85 14.35 3.53
N GLU A 25 10.46 15.59 3.74
CA GLU A 25 9.53 15.95 4.80
C GLU A 25 8.10 15.58 4.38
N SER A 26 7.32 15.01 5.31
CA SER A 26 5.94 14.62 5.05
C SER A 26 5.01 15.14 6.15
N TRP A 27 3.85 15.62 5.72
CA TRP A 27 2.79 16.09 6.62
C TRP A 27 1.52 15.30 6.31
N PRO A 28 0.91 14.62 7.31
CA PRO A 28 -0.31 13.87 7.09
C PRO A 28 -1.46 14.83 6.77
N LEU A 29 -2.35 14.42 5.86
CA LEU A 29 -3.63 15.09 5.68
C LEU A 29 -4.48 14.99 6.96
N ALA A 30 -5.46 15.89 7.07
CA ALA A 30 -6.44 15.82 8.15
C ALA A 30 -7.18 14.46 8.13
N GLU A 31 -7.61 14.01 9.30
CA GLU A 31 -8.10 12.66 9.55
C GLU A 31 -9.19 12.19 8.57
N GLN A 32 -10.09 13.08 8.17
CA GLN A 32 -11.18 12.78 7.24
C GLN A 32 -10.71 12.55 5.78
N TRP A 33 -9.48 12.95 5.43
CA TRP A 33 -8.92 12.89 4.07
C TRP A 33 -7.72 11.94 3.96
N ARG A 34 -7.15 11.48 5.08
CA ARG A 34 -5.90 10.69 5.08
C ARG A 34 -6.09 9.23 4.67
N TRP A 35 -7.33 8.73 4.68
CA TRP A 35 -7.64 7.32 4.47
C TRP A 35 -7.94 7.03 3.01
N LEU A 36 -7.33 5.95 2.49
CA LEU A 36 -7.52 5.48 1.13
C LEU A 36 -7.85 3.99 1.17
N THR A 37 -8.89 3.58 0.42
CA THR A 37 -9.20 2.16 0.24
C THR A 37 -8.51 1.63 -1.02
N THR A 38 -7.63 0.65 -0.84
CA THR A 38 -7.01 -0.07 -1.96
C THR A 38 -7.82 -1.33 -2.26
N TRP A 39 -8.40 -1.39 -3.45
CA TRP A 39 -9.22 -2.51 -3.89
C TRP A 39 -8.40 -3.53 -4.70
N LEU A 40 -8.50 -4.81 -4.34
CA LEU A 40 -8.11 -5.89 -5.23
C LEU A 40 -9.29 -6.25 -6.14
N VAL A 41 -9.11 -6.14 -7.45
CA VAL A 41 -10.18 -6.34 -8.44
C VAL A 41 -9.79 -7.42 -9.43
N TRP A 42 -10.74 -8.28 -9.79
CA TRP A 42 -10.60 -9.28 -10.85
C TRP A 42 -11.85 -9.29 -11.73
N ARG A 43 -11.72 -9.81 -12.96
CA ARG A 43 -12.85 -9.94 -13.87
C ARG A 43 -13.86 -10.95 -13.34
N ARG A 44 -15.14 -10.62 -13.44
CA ARG A 44 -16.23 -11.56 -13.14
C ARG A 44 -16.08 -12.83 -13.97
N GLY A 45 -16.16 -14.00 -13.33
CA GLY A 45 -15.98 -15.31 -13.97
C GLY A 45 -14.53 -15.74 -14.15
N ALA A 46 -13.54 -14.90 -13.85
CA ALA A 46 -12.11 -15.23 -13.97
C ALA A 46 -11.49 -15.70 -12.64
N LYS A 47 -12.29 -16.30 -11.74
CA LYS A 47 -11.81 -16.77 -10.44
C LYS A 47 -11.10 -18.12 -10.61
N THR A 48 -9.78 -18.08 -10.72
CA THR A 48 -8.93 -19.27 -10.85
C THR A 48 -8.54 -19.81 -9.48
N ARG A 49 -8.22 -21.12 -9.37
CA ARG A 49 -7.75 -21.72 -8.10
C ARG A 49 -6.57 -20.96 -7.46
N PRO A 50 -5.54 -20.50 -8.21
CA PRO A 50 -4.49 -19.66 -7.64
C PRO A 50 -4.99 -18.34 -7.05
N LEU A 51 -5.99 -17.69 -7.67
CA LEU A 51 -6.58 -16.46 -7.14
C LEU A 51 -7.33 -16.74 -5.82
N GLU A 52 -8.03 -17.87 -5.71
CA GLU A 52 -8.70 -18.24 -4.46
C GLU A 52 -7.70 -18.47 -3.33
N ALA A 53 -6.61 -19.17 -3.61
CA ALA A 53 -5.54 -19.38 -2.64
C ALA A 53 -4.89 -18.05 -2.23
N PHE A 54 -4.66 -17.15 -3.18
CA PHE A 54 -4.11 -15.82 -2.88
C PHE A 54 -5.03 -15.00 -1.98
N ILE A 55 -6.35 -15.01 -2.22
CA ILE A 55 -7.33 -14.33 -1.36
C ILE A 55 -7.29 -14.90 0.06
N GLN A 56 -7.20 -16.22 0.22
CA GLN A 56 -7.07 -16.85 1.54
C GLN A 56 -5.80 -16.40 2.30
N LEU A 57 -4.69 -16.17 1.59
CA LEU A 57 -3.47 -15.62 2.20
C LEU A 57 -3.65 -14.17 2.67
N LEU A 58 -4.45 -13.37 1.95
CA LEU A 58 -4.73 -11.98 2.31
C LEU A 58 -5.68 -11.87 3.53
N ASP A 59 -6.66 -12.77 3.63
CA ASP A 59 -7.63 -12.82 4.74
C ASP A 59 -7.04 -13.41 6.03
N ALA A 60 -5.83 -13.97 5.98
CA ALA A 60 -5.15 -14.50 7.17
C ALA A 60 -4.86 -13.37 8.20
N PRO A 61 -4.99 -13.64 9.51
CA PRO A 61 -4.62 -12.67 10.54
C PRO A 61 -3.13 -12.28 10.42
N ASP A 62 -2.78 -11.03 10.71
CA ASP A 62 -1.43 -10.48 10.47
C ASP A 62 -0.31 -11.31 11.13
N SER A 63 -0.59 -11.96 12.27
CA SER A 63 0.32 -12.89 12.93
C SER A 63 0.71 -14.11 12.09
N ALA A 64 -0.15 -14.54 11.16
CA ALA A 64 0.11 -15.65 10.25
C ALA A 64 0.87 -15.23 8.98
N LYS A 65 0.87 -13.93 8.63
CA LYS A 65 1.58 -13.38 7.46
C LYS A 65 3.08 -13.18 7.72
N GLN A 66 3.47 -13.01 8.99
CA GLN A 66 4.86 -12.76 9.40
C GLN A 66 5.76 -14.02 9.35
N GLY A 67 5.18 -15.23 9.36
CA GLY A 67 5.91 -16.50 9.48
C GLY A 67 6.41 -17.12 8.17
N TYR A 68 6.22 -16.44 7.03
CA TYR A 68 6.67 -16.90 5.71
C TYR A 68 7.92 -16.15 5.21
N GLN A 69 8.57 -15.35 6.06
CA GLN A 69 9.77 -14.59 5.71
C GLN A 69 11.05 -15.25 6.22
#